data_AF-A0A918MYY0-F1
#
_entry.id   AF-A0A918MYY0-F1
#
_cell.length_a   1.000
_cell.length_b   1.000
_cell.length_c   1.000
_cell.angle_alpha   90.00
_cell.angle_beta   90.00
_cell.angle_gamma   90.00
#
_symmetry.space_group_name_H-M   'P 1'
#
loop_
_entity.id
_entity.type
_entity.pdbx_description
1 polymer ?
#
loop_
_entity_poly.entity_id
_entity_poly.type
_entity_poly.pdbx_seq_one_letter_code
_entity_poly.pdbx_strand_id
1 'polypeptide(L)'
;MLNSTHTRNASKIARVLDGGVDFYQQGIDNISGDNVRAMFRRMVDEKQKAIAMMKPFIVSDNDDDDDWYAEFEKLYSSVAKKAAEMSDKDFISGLEEAETKVMALIESILNDIEHSSFASELRRMRTRMQQCKDEMASLKNAVT
;
A
#
# COMPACT_ATOMS: atom_id res chain seq x y z
N MET A 1 -11.61 25.46 3.92
CA MET A 1 -11.84 24.81 2.60
C MET A 1 -10.77 23.73 2.43
N LEU A 2 -11.14 22.52 2.05
CA LEU A 2 -10.16 21.49 1.68
C LEU A 2 -9.44 21.95 0.41
N ASN A 3 -8.11 21.90 0.41
CA ASN A 3 -7.28 22.23 -0.76
C ASN A 3 -7.54 21.17 -1.84
N SER A 4 -7.89 21.58 -3.07
CA SER A 4 -8.20 20.66 -4.18
C SER A 4 -7.06 19.68 -4.47
N THR A 5 -5.81 20.10 -4.23
CA THR A 5 -4.63 19.22 -4.33
C THR A 5 -4.62 18.15 -3.23
N HIS A 6 -5.01 18.48 -2.00
CA HIS A 6 -5.08 17.49 -0.92
C HIS A 6 -6.15 16.44 -1.19
N THR A 7 -7.31 16.88 -1.71
CA THR A 7 -8.39 15.97 -2.07
C THR A 7 -7.97 15.00 -3.16
N ARG A 8 -7.36 15.50 -4.24
CA ARG A 8 -6.82 14.65 -5.30
C ARG A 8 -5.78 13.66 -4.77
N ASN A 9 -4.83 14.13 -3.95
CA ASN A 9 -3.78 13.28 -3.39
C ASN A 9 -4.33 12.23 -2.41
N ALA A 10 -5.36 12.57 -1.62
CA ALA A 10 -6.05 11.62 -0.74
C ALA A 10 -6.74 10.52 -1.55
N SER A 11 -7.45 10.86 -2.63
CA SER A 11 -8.08 9.88 -3.53
C SER A 11 -7.04 8.97 -4.19
N LYS A 12 -5.94 9.55 -4.70
CA LYS A 12 -4.81 8.80 -5.28
C LYS A 12 -4.28 7.74 -4.33
N ILE A 13 -3.94 8.15 -3.11
CA ILE A 13 -3.42 7.24 -2.08
C ILE A 13 -4.45 6.17 -1.73
N ALA A 14 -5.71 6.57 -1.51
CA ALA A 14 -6.77 5.62 -1.15
C ALA A 14 -6.94 4.53 -2.21
N ARG A 15 -6.94 4.88 -3.51
CA ARG A 15 -7.02 3.91 -4.61
C ARG A 15 -5.82 2.96 -4.66
N VAL A 16 -4.60 3.47 -4.50
CA VAL A 16 -3.39 2.62 -4.46
C VAL A 16 -3.44 1.64 -3.28
N LEU A 17 -3.90 2.09 -2.12
CA LEU A 17 -4.05 1.24 -0.95
C LEU A 17 -5.15 0.20 -1.14
N ASP A 18 -6.25 0.55 -1.80
CA ASP A 18 -7.38 -0.34 -2.10
C ASP A 18 -6.97 -1.46 -3.05
N GLY A 19 -6.26 -1.13 -4.14
CA GLY A 19 -5.65 -2.14 -5.02
C GLY A 19 -4.65 -3.05 -4.27
N GLY A 20 -3.93 -2.50 -3.29
CA GLY A 20 -3.11 -3.29 -2.38
C GLY A 20 -3.94 -4.23 -1.49
N VAL A 21 -5.08 -3.78 -0.96
CA VAL A 21 -6.01 -4.62 -0.17
C VAL A 21 -6.48 -5.80 -1.01
N ASP A 22 -6.96 -5.56 -2.23
CA ASP A 22 -7.41 -6.60 -3.14
C ASP A 22 -6.28 -7.61 -3.43
N PHE A 23 -5.08 -7.11 -3.70
CA PHE A 23 -3.91 -7.94 -3.93
C PHE A 23 -3.60 -8.85 -2.72
N TYR A 24 -3.52 -8.30 -1.51
CA TYR A 24 -3.23 -9.12 -0.32
C TYR A 24 -4.38 -10.08 -0.01
N GLN A 25 -5.62 -9.67 -0.25
CA GLN A 25 -6.79 -10.53 -0.03
C GLN A 25 -6.78 -11.75 -0.98
N GLN A 26 -6.45 -11.53 -2.25
CA GLN A 26 -6.27 -12.62 -3.23
C GLN A 26 -5.06 -13.49 -2.89
N GLY A 27 -3.98 -12.91 -2.38
CA GLY A 27 -2.79 -13.64 -1.94
C GLY A 27 -3.06 -14.59 -0.77
N ILE A 28 -3.91 -14.18 0.19
CA ILE A 28 -4.28 -15.00 1.35
C ILE A 28 -4.82 -16.35 0.93
N ASP A 29 -5.61 -16.42 -0.14
CA ASP A 29 -6.24 -17.66 -0.59
C ASP A 29 -5.24 -18.63 -1.23
N ASN A 30 -4.11 -18.13 -1.72
CA ASN A 30 -3.11 -18.89 -2.47
C ASN A 30 -1.85 -19.26 -1.65
N ILE A 31 -1.70 -18.72 -0.44
CA ILE A 31 -0.54 -18.97 0.43
C ILE A 31 -0.79 -20.20 1.30
N SER A 32 0.21 -21.07 1.43
CA SER A 32 0.12 -22.28 2.28
C SER A 32 0.60 -22.03 3.72
N GLY A 33 1.58 -21.14 3.93
CA GLY A 33 2.18 -20.90 5.25
C GLY A 33 1.37 -19.95 6.15
N ASP A 34 1.04 -20.39 7.36
CA ASP A 34 0.23 -19.62 8.32
C ASP A 34 0.88 -18.29 8.73
N ASN A 35 2.20 -18.24 8.87
CA ASN A 35 2.93 -17.02 9.23
C ASN A 35 2.82 -15.95 8.13
N VAL A 36 2.98 -16.35 6.87
CA VAL A 36 2.85 -15.45 5.72
C VAL A 36 1.38 -15.02 5.57
N ARG A 37 0.43 -15.94 5.75
CA ARG A 37 -1.01 -15.62 5.73
C ARG A 37 -1.40 -14.61 6.80
N ALA A 38 -0.86 -14.75 8.02
CA ALA A 38 -1.10 -13.80 9.12
C ALA A 38 -0.57 -12.40 8.80
N MET A 39 0.61 -12.32 8.18
CA MET A 39 1.17 -11.06 7.71
C MET A 39 0.31 -10.42 6.60
N PHE A 40 -0.20 -11.22 5.66
CA PHE A 40 -1.08 -10.69 4.61
C PHE A 40 -2.37 -10.09 5.19
N ARG A 41 -2.98 -10.77 6.17
CA ARG A 41 -4.14 -10.24 6.90
C ARG A 41 -3.81 -8.92 7.60
N ARG A 42 -2.65 -8.85 8.25
CA ARG A 42 -2.19 -7.61 8.89
C ARG A 42 -2.01 -6.47 7.89
N MET A 43 -1.50 -6.75 6.69
CA MET A 43 -1.38 -5.76 5.62
C MET A 43 -2.74 -5.25 5.16
N VAL A 44 -3.71 -6.13 4.97
CA VAL A 44 -5.10 -5.76 4.65
C VAL A 44 -5.63 -4.80 5.72
N ASP A 45 -5.53 -5.17 7.00
CA ASP A 45 -6.03 -4.35 8.10
C ASP A 45 -5.39 -2.96 8.16
N GLU A 46 -4.06 -2.87 8.03
CA GLU A 46 -3.37 -1.58 8.10
C GLU A 46 -3.66 -0.70 6.88
N LYS A 47 -3.79 -1.28 5.67
CA LYS A 47 -4.20 -0.52 4.48
C LYS A 47 -5.65 -0.04 4.58
N GLN A 48 -6.58 -0.86 5.07
CA GLN A 48 -7.97 -0.45 5.30
C GLN A 48 -8.08 0.69 6.31
N LYS A 49 -7.30 0.65 7.41
CA LYS A 49 -7.22 1.76 8.37
C LYS A 49 -6.67 3.02 7.71
N ALA A 50 -5.64 2.90 6.89
CA ALA A 50 -5.06 4.03 6.16
C ALA A 50 -6.05 4.65 5.17
N ILE A 51 -6.81 3.85 4.42
CA ILE A 51 -7.91 4.32 3.55
C ILE A 51 -8.94 5.09 4.38
N ALA A 52 -9.36 4.55 5.53
CA ALA A 52 -10.30 5.22 6.42
C ALA A 52 -9.79 6.57 6.93
N MET A 53 -8.48 6.71 7.19
CA MET A 53 -7.85 7.99 7.55
C MET A 53 -7.88 9.01 6.41
N MET A 54 -7.87 8.57 5.15
CA MET A 54 -7.91 9.45 3.98
C MET A 54 -9.32 9.93 3.63
N LYS A 55 -10.37 9.16 3.98
CA LYS A 55 -11.78 9.46 3.67
C LYS A 55 -12.21 10.91 3.98
N PRO A 56 -11.85 11.53 5.11
CA PRO A 56 -12.25 12.92 5.42
C PRO A 56 -11.69 13.97 4.46
N PHE A 57 -10.66 13.64 3.68
CA PHE A 57 -10.03 14.54 2.73
C PHE A 57 -10.56 14.37 1.30
N ILE A 58 -11.33 13.31 1.03
CA ILE A 58 -11.92 12.98 -0.27
C ILE A 58 -13.28 13.68 -0.38
N VAL A 59 -13.48 14.50 -1.42
CA VAL A 59 -14.69 15.33 -1.60
C VAL A 59 -15.56 14.82 -2.76
N SER A 60 -14.97 14.15 -3.74
CA SER A 60 -15.65 13.29 -4.73
C SER A 60 -14.62 12.33 -5.32
N ASP A 61 -15.08 11.15 -5.77
CA ASP A 61 -14.31 10.30 -6.68
C ASP A 61 -14.14 11.06 -7.99
N ASN A 62 -13.07 11.84 -8.12
CA ASN A 62 -12.64 12.28 -9.43
C ASN A 62 -11.89 11.10 -10.05
N ASP A 63 -12.55 10.42 -10.97
CA ASP A 63 -11.99 9.47 -11.92
C ASP A 63 -11.09 10.17 -12.95
N ASP A 64 -10.12 10.94 -12.47
CA ASP A 64 -9.02 11.32 -13.34
C ASP A 64 -8.16 10.06 -13.52
N ASP A 65 -8.14 9.59 -14.77
CA ASP A 65 -7.36 8.47 -15.29
C ASP A 65 -5.86 8.80 -15.10
N ASP A 66 -5.37 8.60 -13.88
CA ASP A 66 -3.98 8.85 -13.53
C ASP A 66 -3.17 7.63 -13.97
N ASP A 67 -2.32 7.80 -14.99
CA ASP A 67 -1.31 6.82 -15.46
C ASP A 67 -0.58 6.12 -14.31
N TRP A 68 -0.42 6.84 -13.20
CA TRP A 68 0.18 6.37 -11.96
C TRP A 68 -0.57 5.19 -11.31
N TYR A 69 -1.90 5.18 -11.28
CA TYR A 69 -2.66 4.05 -10.71
C TYR A 69 -2.46 2.78 -11.54
N ALA A 70 -2.43 2.91 -12.87
CA ALA A 70 -2.17 1.79 -13.76
C ALA A 70 -0.77 1.18 -13.53
N GLU A 71 0.23 1.95 -13.12
CA GLU A 71 1.54 1.42 -12.72
C GLU A 71 1.46 0.55 -11.46
N PHE A 72 0.69 0.96 -10.44
CA PHE A 72 0.49 0.17 -9.23
C PHE A 72 -0.34 -1.09 -9.47
N GLU A 73 -1.39 -0.98 -10.28
CA GLU A 73 -2.19 -2.14 -10.68
C GLU A 73 -1.33 -3.16 -11.44
N LYS A 74 -0.51 -2.70 -12.40
CA LYS A 74 0.47 -3.54 -13.11
C LYS A 74 1.49 -4.15 -12.16
N LEU A 75 1.98 -3.40 -11.17
CA LEU A 75 2.92 -3.89 -10.18
C LEU A 75 2.31 -5.02 -9.34
N TYR A 76 1.14 -4.80 -8.75
CA TYR A 76 0.44 -5.80 -7.96
C TYR A 76 0.08 -7.04 -8.81
N SER A 77 -0.41 -6.85 -10.03
CA SER A 77 -0.68 -7.96 -10.96
C SER A 77 0.59 -8.74 -11.33
N SER A 78 1.71 -8.05 -11.55
CA SER A 78 3.01 -8.69 -11.85
C SER A 78 3.49 -9.55 -10.68
N VAL A 79 3.38 -9.05 -9.45
CA VAL A 79 3.73 -9.82 -8.24
C VAL A 79 2.79 -11.02 -8.09
N ALA A 80 1.48 -10.85 -8.30
CA ALA A 80 0.49 -11.93 -8.17
C ALA A 80 0.71 -13.03 -9.21
N LYS A 81 0.97 -12.67 -10.47
CA LYS A 81 1.22 -13.64 -11.55
C LYS A 81 2.44 -14.53 -11.26
N LYS A 82 3.48 -13.94 -10.68
CA LYS A 82 4.71 -14.67 -10.37
C LYS A 82 4.65 -15.43 -9.05
N ALA A 83 3.65 -15.16 -8.20
CA ALA A 83 3.52 -15.80 -6.88
C ALA A 83 3.47 -17.32 -6.95
N ALA A 84 2.82 -17.89 -7.98
CA ALA A 84 2.71 -19.34 -8.17
C ALA A 84 4.02 -20.01 -8.63
N GLU A 85 4.99 -19.22 -9.13
CA GLU A 85 6.24 -19.70 -9.73
C GLU A 85 7.48 -19.32 -8.91
N MET A 86 7.33 -18.45 -7.90
CA MET A 86 8.40 -17.91 -7.07
C MET A 86 8.58 -18.69 -5.77
N SER A 87 9.81 -18.71 -5.25
CA SER A 87 10.04 -19.08 -3.85
C SER A 87 9.34 -18.07 -2.93
N ASP A 88 8.97 -18.48 -1.71
CA ASP A 88 8.40 -17.57 -0.70
C ASP A 88 9.27 -16.31 -0.50
N LYS A 89 10.59 -16.47 -0.56
CA LYS A 89 11.55 -15.38 -0.41
C LYS A 89 11.50 -14.38 -1.56
N ASP A 90 11.43 -14.84 -2.80
CA ASP A 90 11.36 -13.96 -3.96
C ASP A 90 9.99 -13.28 -4.01
N PHE A 91 8.93 -14.01 -3.67
CA PHE A 91 7.58 -13.46 -3.55
C PHE A 91 7.53 -12.33 -2.52
N ILE A 92 8.05 -12.56 -1.30
CA ILE A 92 8.15 -11.50 -0.26
C ILE A 92 9.00 -10.32 -0.75
N SER A 93 10.06 -10.55 -1.51
CA SER A 93 10.88 -9.47 -2.09
C SER A 93 10.07 -8.58 -3.06
N GLY A 94 9.19 -9.18 -3.87
CA GLY A 94 8.27 -8.43 -4.74
C GLY A 94 7.29 -7.57 -3.94
N LEU A 95 6.82 -8.06 -2.79
CA LEU A 95 5.97 -7.29 -1.87
C LEU A 95 6.73 -6.10 -1.29
N GLU A 96 7.96 -6.31 -0.84
CA GLU A 96 8.83 -5.24 -0.32
C GLU A 96 9.03 -4.14 -1.36
N GLU A 97 9.22 -4.48 -2.63
CA GLU A 97 9.32 -3.52 -3.72
C GLU A 97 8.01 -2.75 -3.91
N ALA A 98 6.88 -3.45 -3.89
CA ALA A 98 5.56 -2.83 -4.00
C ALA A 98 5.30 -1.82 -2.87
N GLU A 99 5.52 -2.20 -1.63
CA GLU A 99 5.37 -1.30 -0.49
C GLU A 99 6.37 -0.14 -0.52
N THR A 100 7.59 -0.36 -1.02
CA THR A 100 8.57 0.72 -1.21
C THR A 100 8.05 1.78 -2.18
N LYS A 101 7.41 1.39 -3.29
CA LYS A 101 6.83 2.35 -4.25
C LYS A 101 5.65 3.11 -3.65
N VAL A 102 4.80 2.45 -2.85
CA VAL A 102 3.71 3.15 -2.15
C VAL A 102 4.28 4.17 -1.16
N MET A 103 5.32 3.82 -0.42
CA MET A 103 5.99 4.75 0.48
C MET A 103 6.61 5.95 -0.26
N ALA A 104 7.25 5.71 -1.41
CA ALA A 104 7.81 6.78 -2.24
C ALA A 104 6.74 7.76 -2.75
N LEU A 105 5.54 7.27 -3.08
CA LEU A 105 4.39 8.13 -3.40
C LEU A 105 3.97 9.01 -2.21
N ILE A 106 3.91 8.43 -1.01
CA ILE A 106 3.53 9.18 0.18
C ILE A 106 4.59 10.25 0.49
N GLU A 107 5.87 9.91 0.31
CA GLU A 107 6.98 10.84 0.49
C GLU A 107 6.99 11.98 -0.52
N SER A 108 6.73 11.70 -1.81
CA SER A 108 6.65 12.75 -2.83
C SER A 108 5.52 13.73 -2.50
N ILE A 109 4.36 13.23 -2.11
CA ILE A 109 3.22 14.05 -1.69
C ILE A 109 3.55 14.85 -0.41
N LEU A 110 4.26 14.25 0.54
CA LEU A 110 4.68 14.94 1.77
C LEU A 110 5.69 16.06 1.53
N ASN A 111 6.54 15.94 0.51
CA ASN A 111 7.52 16.98 0.15
C ASN A 111 6.83 18.24 -0.40
N ASP A 112 5.66 18.09 -1.00
CA ASP A 112 4.88 19.17 -1.61
C ASP A 112 3.87 19.82 -0.65
N ILE A 113 3.74 19.32 0.58
CA ILE A 113 2.69 19.74 1.52
C ILE A 113 3.31 20.18 2.85
N GLU A 114 3.24 21.49 3.12
CA GLU A 114 3.57 22.05 4.43
C GLU A 114 2.52 21.68 5.51
N HIS A 115 2.87 21.94 6.78
CA HIS A 115 2.12 21.61 7.98
C HIS A 115 0.59 21.72 7.83
N SER A 116 -0.06 20.56 7.71
CA SER A 116 -1.50 20.42 7.64
C SER A 116 -1.96 19.15 8.36
N SER A 117 -3.25 19.07 8.67
CA SER A 117 -3.85 17.84 9.20
C SER A 117 -3.66 16.67 8.24
N PHE A 118 -3.78 16.91 6.93
CA PHE A 118 -3.49 15.93 5.89
C PHE A 118 -2.04 15.42 5.94
N ALA A 119 -1.05 16.32 5.99
CA ALA A 119 0.36 15.93 6.12
C ALA A 119 0.64 15.18 7.43
N SER A 120 -0.10 15.45 8.50
CA SER A 120 0.05 14.72 9.77
C SER A 120 -0.45 13.28 9.65
N GLU A 121 -1.59 13.06 8.99
CA GLU A 121 -2.11 11.71 8.73
C GLU A 121 -1.22 10.94 7.73
N LEU A 122 -0.70 11.60 6.69
CA LEU A 122 0.28 10.99 5.78
C LEU A 122 1.55 10.52 6.50
N ARG A 123 2.07 11.31 7.45
CA ARG A 123 3.24 10.90 8.26
C ARG A 123 2.92 9.68 9.13
N ARG A 124 1.75 9.64 9.77
CA ARG A 124 1.29 8.48 10.56
C ARG A 124 1.19 7.22 9.70
N MET A 125 0.59 7.36 8.52
CA MET A 125 0.47 6.28 7.54
C MET A 125 1.84 5.77 7.08
N ARG A 126 2.77 6.67 6.71
CA ARG A 126 4.14 6.30 6.34
C ARG A 126 4.83 5.48 7.45
N THR A 127 4.72 5.90 8.70
CA THR A 127 5.30 5.16 9.84
C THR A 127 4.70 3.77 9.98
N ARG A 128 3.38 3.62 9.84
CA ARG A 128 2.70 2.33 9.88
C ARG A 128 3.16 1.41 8.74
N MET A 129 3.23 1.95 7.51
CA MET A 129 3.68 1.18 6.35
C MET A 129 5.15 0.73 6.47
N GLN A 130 6.02 1.58 7.04
CA GLN A 130 7.41 1.18 7.31
C GLN A 130 7.47 0.01 8.31
N GLN A 131 6.69 0.07 9.39
CA GLN A 131 6.63 -1.04 10.36
C GLN A 131 6.19 -2.35 9.70
N CYS A 132 5.17 -2.29 8.84
CA CYS A 132 4.73 -3.45 8.07
C CYS A 132 5.84 -4.01 7.15
N LYS A 133 6.59 -3.13 6.47
CA LYS A 133 7.72 -3.55 5.63
C LYS A 133 8.85 -4.19 6.46
N ASP A 134 9.15 -3.66 7.64
CA ASP A 134 10.16 -4.23 8.54
C ASP A 134 9.75 -5.62 9.05
N GLU A 135 8.45 -5.82 9.27
CA GLU A 135 7.88 -7.13 9.62
C GLU A 135 7.96 -8.13 8.45
N MET A 136 7.70 -7.70 7.21
CA MET A 136 7.92 -8.52 6.01
C MET A 136 9.38 -8.95 5.88
N ALA A 137 10.32 -8.02 6.07
CA ALA A 137 11.75 -8.32 6.00
C ALA A 137 12.16 -9.32 7.08
N SER A 138 11.58 -9.20 8.28
CA SER A 138 11.82 -10.15 9.37
C SER A 138 11.30 -11.55 9.03
N LEU A 139 10.10 -11.65 8.44
CA LEU A 139 9.53 -12.93 7.99
C LEU A 139 10.34 -13.55 6.85
N LYS A 140 10.78 -12.76 5.87
CA LYS A 140 11.65 -13.21 4.77
C LYS A 140 12.94 -13.86 5.26
N ASN A 141 13.50 -13.37 6.37
CA ASN A 141 14.69 -13.95 7.00
C ASN A 141 14.38 -15.20 7.83
N ALA A 142 13.14 -15.39 8.25
CA ALA A 142 12.71 -16.52 9.06
C ALA A 142 12.23 -17.72 8.21
N VAL A 143 11.64 -17.47 7.03
CA VAL A 143 11.26 -18.50 6.06
C VAL A 143 12.54 -18.91 5.31
N THR A 144 13.25 -19.90 5.86
CA THR A 144 14.51 -20.46 5.31
C THR A 144 14.27 -21.82 4.69
#